data_AF-A0A822H4Y0-F1
#
_entry.id   AF-A0A822H4Y0-F1
#
_cell.length_a   1.000
_cell.length_b   1.000
_cell.length_c   1.000
_cell.angle_alpha   90.00
_cell.angle_beta   90.00
_cell.angle_gamma   90.00
#
_symmetry.space_group_name_H-M   'P 1'
#
loop_
_entity.id
_entity.type
_entity.pdbx_description
1 polymer ?
#
loop_
_entity_poly.entity_id
_entity_poly.type
_entity_poly.pdbx_seq_one_letter_code
_entity_poly.pdbx_strand_id
1 'polypeptide(L)'
;LGHNKTLTIENLNPRIFDVEYLVRNPIPIHADEIGNHNFPFDRVIRTNIDDFYASGNQISITYIRQFVAGCTYPELMESPNFPLDIKQKVERLLSACGGKNLGSYSETQGIVTVR
;
A
#
# COMPACT_ATOMS: atom_id res chain seq x y z
N LEU A 1 28.69 32.76 8.66
CA LEU A 1 28.96 31.33 8.92
C LEU A 1 28.55 30.57 7.68
N GLY A 2 29.53 30.13 6.88
CA GLY A 2 29.25 29.51 5.58
C GLY A 2 28.61 28.14 5.78
N HIS A 3 27.36 27.98 5.35
CA HIS A 3 26.77 26.64 5.26
C HIS A 3 27.58 25.84 4.25
N ASN A 4 28.18 24.74 4.71
CA ASN A 4 28.78 23.75 3.83
C ASN A 4 27.68 23.27 2.87
N LYS A 5 27.87 23.45 1.56
CA LYS A 5 26.84 23.22 0.54
C LYS A 5 26.62 21.73 0.24
N THR A 6 27.37 20.85 0.90
CA THR A 6 27.33 19.41 0.69
C THR A 6 26.74 18.74 1.93
N LEU A 7 25.73 17.89 1.72
CA LEU A 7 25.16 17.03 2.75
C LEU A 7 26.16 15.92 3.09
N THR A 8 26.44 15.72 4.37
CA THR A 8 27.31 14.66 4.88
C THR A 8 26.68 14.02 6.12
N ILE A 9 27.14 12.83 6.51
CA ILE A 9 26.61 12.13 7.71
C ILE A 9 26.77 13.02 8.96
N GLU A 10 27.87 13.76 9.04
CA GLU A 10 28.23 14.60 10.17
C GLU A 10 27.36 15.86 10.29
N ASN A 11 26.67 16.27 9.21
CA ASN A 11 25.82 17.46 9.19
C ASN A 11 24.32 17.16 9.04
N LEU A 12 23.94 15.88 9.04
CA LEU A 12 22.56 15.44 9.09
C LEU A 12 21.96 15.64 10.49
N ASN A 13 20.63 15.75 10.55
CA ASN A 13 19.91 15.82 11.82
C ASN A 13 20.19 14.55 12.64
N PRO A 14 20.75 14.65 13.85
CA PRO A 14 21.15 13.48 14.63
C PRO A 14 19.98 12.53 14.93
N ARG A 15 18.74 13.06 15.00
CA ARG A 15 17.53 12.26 15.22
C ARG A 15 17.23 11.25 14.12
N ILE A 16 17.85 11.38 12.94
CA ILE A 16 17.74 10.41 11.85
C ILE A 16 18.55 9.15 12.17
N PHE A 17 19.62 9.26 12.97
CA PHE A 17 20.43 8.12 13.39
C PHE A 17 19.85 7.44 14.63
N ASP A 18 19.18 8.21 15.50
CA ASP A 18 18.56 7.68 16.71
C ASP A 18 17.25 6.91 16.45
N VAL A 19 16.74 6.90 15.21
CA VAL A 19 15.51 6.18 14.85
C VAL A 19 15.83 4.84 14.19
N GLU A 20 15.39 3.76 14.81
CA GLU A 20 15.47 2.41 14.24
C GLU A 20 14.09 1.97 13.74
N TYR A 21 13.99 1.67 12.45
CA TYR A 21 12.79 1.06 11.87
C TYR A 21 12.93 -0.46 11.84
N LEU A 22 12.62 -1.09 12.98
CA LEU A 22 12.88 -2.50 13.27
C LEU A 22 12.22 -3.48 12.28
N VAL A 23 11.16 -3.06 11.58
CA VAL A 23 10.45 -3.87 10.57
C VAL A 23 11.30 -4.12 9.31
N ARG A 24 12.26 -3.25 9.02
CA ARG A 24 13.21 -3.39 7.89
C ARG A 24 14.66 -3.40 8.39
N ASN A 25 14.94 -4.26 9.36
CA ASN A 25 16.26 -4.42 9.93
C ASN A 25 17.15 -5.33 9.04
N PRO A 26 18.39 -5.66 9.45
CA PRO A 26 19.28 -6.53 8.68
C PRO A 26 18.77 -7.96 8.48
N ILE A 27 17.77 -8.42 9.24
CA ILE A 27 17.26 -9.79 9.16
C ILE A 27 16.52 -10.05 7.83
N PRO A 28 15.51 -9.26 7.42
CA PRO A 28 14.93 -9.35 6.07
C PRO A 28 15.97 -9.21 4.96
N ILE A 29 16.97 -8.33 5.12
CA ILE A 29 18.03 -8.14 4.11
C ILE A 29 18.83 -9.44 3.95
N HIS A 30 19.26 -10.03 5.07
CA HIS A 30 19.98 -11.30 5.03
C HIS A 30 19.10 -12.45 4.52
N ALA A 31 17.82 -12.47 4.88
CA ALA A 31 16.85 -13.43 4.36
C ALA A 31 16.72 -13.39 2.83
N ASP A 32 16.91 -12.22 2.21
CA ASP A 32 16.93 -12.06 0.75
C ASP A 32 18.21 -12.61 0.11
N GLU A 33 19.35 -12.50 0.80
CA GLU A 33 20.64 -13.07 0.36
C GLU A 33 20.67 -14.60 0.45
N ILE A 34 19.95 -15.16 1.44
CA ILE A 34 19.82 -16.61 1.65
C ILE A 34 19.22 -17.31 0.41
N GLY A 35 18.37 -16.65 -0.36
CA GLY A 35 17.75 -17.21 -1.56
C GLY A 35 18.73 -17.59 -2.68
N ASN A 36 20.00 -17.18 -2.59
CA ASN A 36 21.03 -17.42 -3.60
C ASN A 36 22.05 -18.50 -3.22
N HIS A 37 21.89 -19.19 -2.09
CA HIS A 37 22.85 -20.20 -1.63
C HIS A 37 22.14 -21.48 -1.14
N ASN A 38 22.91 -22.58 -1.02
CA ASN A 38 22.39 -23.85 -0.54
C ASN A 38 22.31 -23.87 1.00
N PHE A 39 21.10 -23.95 1.53
CA PHE A 39 20.80 -24.08 2.95
C PHE A 39 20.07 -25.40 3.24
N PRO A 40 20.01 -25.89 4.49
CA PRO A 40 19.29 -27.12 4.86
C PRO A 40 17.75 -26.98 4.83
N PHE A 41 17.22 -26.05 4.05
CA PHE A 41 15.79 -25.80 3.86
C PHE A 41 15.52 -25.30 2.44
N ASP A 42 14.32 -25.58 1.92
CA ASP A 42 13.98 -25.29 0.51
C ASP A 42 13.58 -23.84 0.24
N ARG A 43 13.12 -23.13 1.28
CA ARG A 43 12.68 -21.73 1.17
C ARG A 43 12.65 -21.01 2.50
N VAL A 44 12.79 -19.70 2.44
CA VAL A 44 12.53 -18.79 3.57
C VAL A 44 11.03 -18.51 3.65
N ILE A 45 10.44 -18.69 4.82
CA ILE A 45 9.07 -18.26 5.13
C ILE A 45 9.15 -16.97 5.93
N ARG A 46 8.63 -15.88 5.37
CA ARG A 46 8.61 -14.56 6.03
C ARG A 46 7.42 -14.48 6.99
N THR A 47 7.72 -14.43 8.29
CA THR A 47 6.75 -14.24 9.38
C THR A 47 7.04 -12.98 10.20
N ASN A 48 7.98 -12.17 9.74
CA ASN A 48 8.45 -10.96 10.41
C ASN A 48 7.62 -9.71 10.08
N ILE A 49 6.74 -9.79 9.08
CA ILE A 49 5.80 -8.73 8.69
C ILE A 49 4.43 -9.40 8.52
N ASP A 50 3.39 -8.77 9.07
CA ASP A 50 1.99 -9.21 8.95
C ASP A 50 1.40 -8.97 7.54
N ASP A 51 2.11 -9.41 6.49
CA ASP A 51 1.67 -9.35 5.09
C ASP A 51 1.12 -10.71 4.64
N PHE A 52 -0.13 -10.96 5.05
CA PHE A 52 -0.80 -12.23 4.78
C PHE A 52 -1.02 -12.49 3.27
N TYR A 53 -1.20 -11.43 2.47
CA TYR A 53 -1.33 -11.57 1.02
C TYR A 53 0.00 -11.98 0.37
N ALA A 54 1.12 -11.36 0.74
CA ALA A 54 2.44 -11.75 0.24
C ALA A 54 2.84 -13.15 0.71
N SER A 55 2.42 -13.56 1.91
CA SER A 55 2.66 -14.92 2.43
C SER A 55 1.84 -16.01 1.71
N GLY A 56 0.87 -15.63 0.86
CA GLY A 56 -0.01 -16.55 0.14
C GLY A 56 -1.11 -17.20 0.99
N ASN A 57 -1.21 -16.82 2.27
CA ASN A 57 -2.17 -17.40 3.22
C ASN A 57 -3.56 -16.74 3.18
N GLN A 58 -3.71 -15.60 2.49
CA GLN A 58 -4.97 -14.86 2.40
C GLN A 58 -5.56 -14.89 0.99
N ILE A 59 -6.82 -15.30 0.88
CA ILE A 59 -7.59 -15.25 -0.38
C ILE A 59 -8.07 -13.80 -0.62
N SER A 60 -7.95 -13.36 -1.88
CA SER A 60 -8.49 -12.08 -2.35
C SER A 60 -10.00 -11.96 -2.12
N ILE A 61 -10.43 -10.87 -1.48
CA ILE A 61 -11.85 -10.58 -1.31
C ILE A 61 -12.42 -9.97 -2.59
N THR A 62 -13.30 -10.71 -3.28
CA THR A 62 -13.90 -10.31 -4.57
C THR A 62 -14.57 -8.95 -4.53
N TYR A 63 -15.37 -8.69 -3.48
CA TYR A 63 -16.07 -7.42 -3.29
C TYR A 63 -15.12 -6.22 -3.33
N ILE A 64 -13.99 -6.29 -2.60
CA ILE A 64 -13.03 -5.17 -2.52
C ILE A 64 -12.42 -4.92 -3.90
N ARG A 65 -12.04 -5.99 -4.61
CA ARG A 65 -11.44 -5.89 -5.94
C ARG A 65 -12.39 -5.27 -6.96
N GLN A 66 -13.64 -5.73 -6.97
CA GLN A 66 -14.67 -5.17 -7.85
C GLN A 66 -14.94 -3.70 -7.51
N PHE A 67 -15.13 -3.38 -6.23
CA PHE A 67 -15.37 -2.01 -5.80
C PHE A 67 -14.24 -1.06 -6.20
N VAL A 68 -12.98 -1.41 -5.93
CA VAL A 68 -11.81 -0.61 -6.32
C VAL A 68 -11.73 -0.46 -7.83
N ALA A 69 -11.88 -1.57 -8.58
CA ALA A 69 -11.84 -1.54 -10.04
C ALA A 69 -12.90 -0.60 -10.62
N GLY A 70 -14.13 -0.66 -10.13
CA GLY A 70 -15.22 0.22 -10.56
C GLY A 70 -14.99 1.69 -10.22
N CYS A 71 -14.35 1.99 -9.07
CA CYS A 71 -13.99 3.36 -8.74
C CYS A 71 -12.87 3.90 -9.63
N THR A 72 -11.91 3.06 -10.02
CA THR A 72 -10.78 3.45 -10.88
C THR A 72 -11.10 3.47 -12.37
N TYR A 73 -12.08 2.68 -12.81
CA TYR A 73 -12.53 2.62 -14.20
C TYR A 73 -14.07 2.53 -14.26
N PRO A 74 -14.77 3.68 -14.10
CA PRO A 74 -16.23 3.73 -13.94
C PRO A 74 -17.05 3.11 -15.07
N GLU A 75 -16.51 3.04 -16.29
CA GLU A 75 -17.12 2.40 -17.45
C GLU A 75 -17.38 0.90 -17.22
N LEU A 76 -16.68 0.27 -16.27
CA LEU A 76 -16.96 -1.11 -15.84
C LEU A 76 -18.35 -1.26 -15.21
N MET A 77 -18.99 -0.18 -14.75
CA MET A 77 -20.33 -0.23 -14.17
C MET A 77 -21.41 -0.55 -15.19
N GLU A 78 -21.14 -0.40 -16.49
CA GLU A 78 -22.03 -0.86 -17.56
C GLU A 78 -21.91 -2.37 -17.81
N SER A 79 -20.86 -3.03 -17.27
CA SER A 79 -20.66 -4.46 -17.45
C SER A 79 -21.74 -5.28 -16.71
N PRO A 80 -22.26 -6.36 -17.31
CA PRO A 80 -23.12 -7.31 -16.60
C PRO A 80 -22.35 -8.13 -15.56
N ASN A 81 -21.01 -8.11 -15.58
CA ASN A 81 -20.16 -8.88 -14.67
C ASN A 81 -20.04 -8.27 -13.26
N PHE A 82 -20.59 -7.06 -13.07
CA PHE A 82 -20.56 -6.36 -11.78
C PHE A 82 -21.91 -6.48 -11.07
N PRO A 83 -21.93 -6.97 -9.82
CA PRO A 83 -23.13 -7.00 -9.00
C PRO A 83 -23.75 -5.61 -8.80
N LEU A 84 -25.08 -5.55 -8.67
CA LEU A 84 -25.82 -4.29 -8.51
C LEU A 84 -25.38 -3.50 -7.28
N ASP A 85 -25.12 -4.18 -6.17
CA ASP A 85 -24.67 -3.56 -4.92
C ASP A 85 -23.29 -2.89 -5.10
N ILE A 86 -22.37 -3.50 -5.86
CA ILE A 86 -21.10 -2.86 -6.22
C ILE A 86 -21.34 -1.58 -7.02
N LYS A 87 -22.18 -1.62 -8.06
CA LYS A 87 -22.47 -0.45 -8.90
C LYS A 87 -23.01 0.72 -8.08
N GLN A 88 -23.98 0.44 -7.21
CA GLN A 88 -24.57 1.43 -6.32
C GLN A 88 -23.54 2.05 -5.37
N LYS A 89 -22.63 1.23 -4.83
CA LYS A 89 -21.59 1.71 -3.92
C LYS A 89 -20.53 2.55 -4.64
N VAL A 90 -20.12 2.13 -5.84
CA VAL A 90 -19.18 2.90 -6.68
C VAL A 90 -19.77 4.26 -7.01
N GLU A 91 -21.03 4.30 -7.46
CA GLU A 91 -21.72 5.55 -7.75
C GLU A 91 -21.85 6.44 -6.51
N ARG A 92 -22.19 5.86 -5.35
CA ARG A 92 -22.25 6.59 -4.08
C ARG A 92 -20.91 7.20 -3.70
N LEU A 93 -19.81 6.46 -3.86
CA LEU A 93 -18.47 6.99 -3.56
C LEU A 93 -18.08 8.10 -4.53
N LEU A 94 -18.18 7.84 -5.84
CA LEU A 94 -17.80 8.81 -6.86
C LEU A 94 -18.63 10.09 -6.74
N SER A 95 -19.92 9.99 -6.42
CA SER A 95 -20.78 11.17 -6.19
C SER A 95 -20.33 12.03 -4.99
N ALA A 96 -19.58 11.46 -4.05
CA ALA A 96 -18.98 12.18 -2.94
C ALA A 96 -17.60 12.77 -3.26
N CYS A 97 -17.00 12.41 -4.41
CA CYS A 97 -15.75 12.96 -4.90
C CYS A 97 -16.00 14.23 -5.74
N GLY A 98 -15.05 15.18 -5.68
CA GLY A 98 -15.07 16.35 -6.56
C GLY A 98 -15.11 15.95 -8.03
N GLY A 99 -16.04 16.54 -8.80
CA GLY A 99 -16.19 16.23 -10.22
C GLY A 99 -16.55 14.78 -10.54
N LYS A 100 -17.06 14.03 -9.56
CA LYS A 100 -17.33 12.58 -9.67
C LYS A 100 -16.11 11.74 -10.07
N ASN A 101 -14.92 12.20 -9.73
CA ASN A 101 -13.66 11.58 -10.13
C ASN A 101 -12.84 11.17 -8.90
N LEU A 102 -12.37 9.91 -8.88
CA LEU A 102 -11.58 9.37 -7.78
C LEU A 102 -10.22 10.06 -7.60
N GLY A 103 -9.65 10.62 -8.66
CA GLY A 103 -8.36 11.34 -8.64
C GLY A 103 -8.44 12.77 -8.12
N SER A 104 -9.64 13.29 -7.86
CA SER A 104 -9.81 14.60 -7.24
C SER A 104 -9.30 14.61 -5.81
N TYR A 105 -8.67 15.71 -5.39
CA TYR A 105 -8.34 15.91 -3.99
C TYR A 105 -9.61 15.83 -3.13
N SER A 106 -9.48 15.19 -1.98
CA SER A 106 -10.49 15.25 -0.92
C SER A 106 -10.11 16.33 0.10
N GLU A 107 -11.05 16.69 0.95
CA GLU A 107 -10.76 17.50 2.15
C GLU A 107 -9.65 16.86 2.97
N THR A 108 -8.90 17.64 3.76
CA THR A 108 -7.76 17.12 4.56
C THR A 108 -8.15 15.97 5.49
N GLN A 109 -9.39 15.96 5.97
CA GLN A 109 -9.91 14.88 6.81
C GLN A 109 -10.31 13.63 6.01
N GLY A 110 -10.47 13.74 4.69
CA GLY A 110 -10.98 12.69 3.81
C GLY A 110 -12.45 12.89 3.42
N ILE A 111 -12.90 12.06 2.47
CA ILE A 111 -14.27 12.08 1.93
C ILE A 111 -15.28 11.77 3.03
N VAL A 112 -16.25 12.67 3.25
CA VAL A 112 -17.27 12.55 4.32
C VAL A 112 -18.00 11.20 4.28
N THR A 113 -18.36 10.71 3.08
CA THR A 113 -19.08 9.44 2.91
C THR A 113 -18.28 8.19 3.32
N VAL A 114 -16.94 8.31 3.40
CA VAL A 114 -16.04 7.21 3.80
C VAL A 114 -15.74 7.24 5.30
N ARG A 115 -15.73 8.42 5.91
CA ARG A 115 -15.50 8.62 7.34
C ARG A 115 -16.69 8.17 8.18
#